data_AF-A0A232LR93-F1
#
_entry.id   AF-A0A232LR93-F1
#
_cell.length_a   1.000
_cell.length_b   1.000
_cell.length_c   1.000
_cell.angle_alpha   90.00
_cell.angle_beta   90.00
_cell.angle_gamma   90.00
#
_symmetry.space_group_name_H-M   'P 1'
#
loop_
_entity.id
_entity.type
_entity.pdbx_description
1 polymer ?
#
loop_
_entity_poly.entity_id
_entity_poly.type
_entity_poly.pdbx_seq_one_letter_code
_entity_poly.pdbx_strand_id
1 'polypeptide(L)'
;MPRNSINLEPYKTNIIQIFQNNSIDSVVYHLEHHHQLQVKKSTVKSWLRRWGVRKLNPKVTSDAELHARIQVLFHQVGLEENEMMHVLHLDGYVINRRTLRRLRKQLGLSRRADPTLAQKQADSVLKHLKEELDKGIIEGYGRRMLHRHFRTELGIVISRDRLFSHYKTIAPDAVERRWQDMQRHRGAYIVPGPDFVWSLDGYMKLEPCGIEIYAAIDAYSRYIIWVYVGISGRTAVSVLSQYLIVLRATGRHPLFIRSDHGTETPLIAGAHHQFHQAHKPEIPLSQCYIYGTSTENVRIESWWGQLSKGLLFRWRDYFSALRNGGLFSKDSVPDQIALLAVYMPILRFHIPSFVRTWNVHGIRKQNNRPHVVHGKPFMNYNYPGQGIRNHGRDASQETLRTLWDDVKDWDADEYLPPNTLRWCCDQLLEMGFDPDDPNTHLEDDPNAPYLAIYLELRSRVNLHMRGHLSPQLGLSPKPVGAFNWQPDTSSVLRSDEIDLASYQDKSDDDT
;
A
#
# COMPACT_ATOMS: atom_id res chain seq x y z
N MET A 1 -49.48 -28.13 -4.40
CA MET A 1 -48.99 -29.52 -4.52
C MET A 1 -47.84 -29.72 -3.53
N PRO A 2 -47.83 -30.76 -2.67
CA PRO A 2 -46.68 -31.02 -1.81
C PRO A 2 -45.50 -31.48 -2.68
N ARG A 3 -44.33 -30.86 -2.51
CA ARG A 3 -43.09 -31.28 -3.20
C ARG A 3 -42.76 -32.72 -2.79
N ASN A 4 -42.63 -33.62 -3.76
CA ASN A 4 -42.09 -34.97 -3.53
C ASN A 4 -40.73 -34.85 -2.83
N SER A 5 -40.67 -35.19 -1.55
CA SER A 5 -39.41 -35.22 -0.82
C SER A 5 -38.66 -36.50 -1.19
N ILE A 6 -37.47 -36.37 -1.78
CA ILE A 6 -36.62 -37.52 -2.09
C ILE A 6 -36.28 -38.24 -0.78
N ASN A 7 -36.61 -39.53 -0.71
CA ASN A 7 -36.36 -40.37 0.47
C ASN A 7 -34.92 -40.91 0.44
N LEU A 8 -34.09 -40.47 1.39
CA LEU A 8 -32.69 -40.88 1.49
C LEU A 8 -32.42 -41.93 2.58
N GLU A 9 -33.46 -42.41 3.28
CA GLU A 9 -33.31 -43.44 4.34
C GLU A 9 -32.61 -44.73 3.86
N PRO A 10 -32.88 -45.26 2.64
CA PRO A 10 -32.21 -46.48 2.16
C PRO A 10 -30.69 -46.35 1.98
N TYR A 11 -30.18 -45.12 1.80
CA TYR A 11 -28.76 -44.83 1.53
C TYR A 11 -28.01 -44.32 2.77
N LYS A 12 -28.67 -44.31 3.92
CA LYS A 12 -28.20 -43.69 5.17
C LYS A 12 -26.78 -44.10 5.55
N THR A 13 -26.47 -45.40 5.58
CA THR A 13 -25.14 -45.89 6.01
C THR A 13 -24.02 -45.37 5.10
N ASN A 14 -24.21 -45.47 3.78
CA ASN A 14 -23.24 -45.00 2.79
C ASN A 14 -23.09 -43.47 2.81
N ILE A 15 -24.21 -42.74 2.90
CA ILE A 15 -24.21 -41.28 3.01
C ILE A 15 -23.45 -40.85 4.28
N ILE A 16 -23.67 -41.49 5.42
CA ILE A 16 -23.00 -41.15 6.68
C ILE A 16 -21.50 -41.42 6.58
N GLN A 17 -21.09 -42.56 6.04
CA GLN A 17 -19.68 -42.92 5.90
C GLN A 17 -18.94 -41.95 4.96
N ILE A 18 -19.53 -41.62 3.81
CA ILE A 18 -18.96 -40.64 2.86
C ILE A 18 -18.96 -39.25 3.49
N PHE A 19 -20.03 -38.85 4.18
CA PHE A 19 -20.14 -37.55 4.83
C PHE A 19 -19.14 -37.37 6.00
N GLN A 20 -18.84 -38.43 6.73
CA GLN A 20 -17.84 -38.40 7.81
C GLN A 20 -16.43 -38.17 7.27
N ASN A 21 -16.09 -38.77 6.13
CA ASN A 21 -14.74 -38.71 5.55
C ASN A 21 -14.55 -37.60 4.50
N ASN A 22 -15.63 -37.12 3.86
CA ASN A 22 -15.59 -36.22 2.70
C ASN A 22 -16.61 -35.06 2.82
N SER A 23 -16.80 -34.27 1.76
CA SER A 23 -17.71 -33.12 1.73
C SER A 23 -19.15 -33.54 1.39
N ILE A 24 -20.10 -32.61 1.58
CA ILE A 24 -21.49 -32.81 1.12
C ILE A 24 -21.54 -32.93 -0.41
N ASP A 25 -20.60 -32.31 -1.11
CA ASP A 25 -20.52 -32.36 -2.57
C ASP A 25 -20.10 -33.74 -3.05
N SER A 26 -19.20 -34.41 -2.32
CA SER A 26 -18.87 -35.82 -2.57
C SER A 26 -20.06 -36.75 -2.33
N VAL A 27 -20.93 -36.44 -1.36
CA VAL A 27 -22.17 -37.19 -1.12
C VAL A 27 -23.16 -36.99 -2.26
N VAL A 28 -23.34 -35.74 -2.72
CA VAL A 28 -24.21 -35.41 -3.86
C VAL A 28 -23.69 -36.09 -5.14
N TYR A 29 -22.40 -35.96 -5.42
CA TYR A 29 -21.73 -36.63 -6.53
C TYR A 29 -21.93 -38.15 -6.49
N HIS A 30 -21.75 -38.77 -5.33
CA HIS A 30 -21.95 -40.22 -5.18
C HIS A 30 -23.41 -40.61 -5.41
N LEU A 31 -24.37 -39.84 -4.90
CA LEU A 31 -25.80 -40.10 -5.10
C LEU A 31 -26.21 -39.93 -6.58
N GLU A 32 -25.61 -38.96 -7.28
CA GLU A 32 -25.87 -38.71 -8.70
C GLU A 32 -25.26 -39.78 -9.60
N HIS A 33 -23.99 -40.18 -9.36
CA HIS A 33 -23.27 -41.09 -10.26
C HIS A 33 -23.47 -42.59 -9.95
N HIS A 34 -23.64 -42.98 -8.69
CA HIS A 34 -23.81 -44.40 -8.31
C HIS A 34 -25.26 -44.81 -8.08
N HIS A 35 -26.15 -43.86 -7.79
CA HIS A 35 -27.55 -44.13 -7.50
C HIS A 35 -28.53 -43.39 -8.41
N GLN A 36 -28.04 -42.60 -9.39
CA GLN A 36 -28.85 -41.84 -10.35
C GLN A 36 -29.88 -40.91 -9.68
N LEU A 37 -29.56 -40.42 -8.47
CA LEU A 37 -30.42 -39.54 -7.68
C LEU A 37 -29.91 -38.10 -7.71
N GLN A 38 -30.63 -37.24 -8.43
CA GLN A 38 -30.38 -35.80 -8.47
C GLN A 38 -30.89 -35.14 -7.18
N VAL A 39 -29.97 -34.80 -6.27
CA VAL A 39 -30.30 -34.26 -4.95
C VAL A 39 -29.64 -32.92 -4.68
N LYS A 40 -30.42 -31.94 -4.22
CA LYS A 40 -29.86 -30.66 -3.77
C LYS A 40 -29.08 -30.85 -2.47
N LYS A 41 -27.98 -30.12 -2.31
CA LYS A 41 -27.17 -30.07 -1.08
C LYS A 41 -28.02 -29.81 0.17
N SER A 42 -29.07 -28.98 0.05
CA SER A 42 -30.01 -28.67 1.14
C SER A 42 -30.84 -29.88 1.59
N THR A 43 -31.20 -30.78 0.67
CA THR A 43 -31.91 -32.03 0.96
C THR A 43 -31.02 -32.97 1.77
N VAL A 44 -29.77 -33.16 1.34
CA VAL A 44 -28.78 -33.97 2.08
C VAL A 44 -28.54 -33.40 3.48
N LYS A 45 -28.39 -32.07 3.60
CA LYS A 45 -28.26 -31.38 4.91
C LYS A 45 -29.44 -31.61 5.83
N SER A 46 -30.67 -31.61 5.29
CA SER A 46 -31.89 -31.83 6.07
C SER A 46 -31.95 -33.27 6.61
N TRP A 47 -31.62 -34.27 5.77
CA TRP A 47 -31.57 -35.68 6.17
C TRP A 47 -30.46 -35.96 7.20
N LEU A 48 -29.27 -35.39 7.04
CA LEU A 48 -28.19 -35.51 8.02
C LEU A 48 -28.58 -34.94 9.40
N ARG A 49 -29.33 -33.81 9.42
CA ARG A 49 -29.90 -33.28 10.67
C ARG A 49 -30.92 -34.23 11.28
N ARG A 50 -31.80 -34.81 10.46
CA ARG A 50 -32.81 -35.79 10.89
C ARG A 50 -32.17 -37.05 11.48
N TRP A 51 -31.02 -37.48 10.97
CA TRP A 51 -30.26 -38.62 11.49
C TRP A 51 -29.37 -38.27 12.69
N GLY A 52 -29.32 -37.00 13.12
CA GLY A 52 -28.45 -36.57 14.22
C GLY A 52 -26.96 -36.60 13.88
N VAL A 53 -26.59 -36.69 12.61
CA VAL A 53 -25.21 -36.87 12.15
C VAL A 53 -24.55 -35.50 12.03
N ARG A 54 -23.60 -35.23 12.93
CA ARG A 54 -22.80 -34.01 12.93
C ARG A 54 -21.39 -34.37 12.51
N LYS A 55 -20.80 -33.59 11.60
CA LYS A 55 -19.36 -33.60 11.40
C LYS A 55 -18.75 -32.91 12.63
N LEU A 56 -18.41 -33.69 13.66
CA LEU A 56 -17.39 -33.25 14.61
C LEU A 56 -16.21 -32.81 13.75
N ASN A 57 -15.66 -31.63 14.03
CA ASN A 57 -14.68 -30.99 13.16
C ASN A 57 -13.27 -31.12 13.77
N PRO A 58 -12.60 -32.28 13.66
CA PRO A 58 -11.24 -32.44 14.16
C PRO A 58 -10.17 -31.82 13.23
N LYS A 59 -10.51 -31.30 12.05
CA LYS A 59 -9.51 -30.89 11.02
C LYS A 59 -9.53 -29.42 10.55
N VAL A 60 -10.15 -28.49 11.27
CA VAL A 60 -9.83 -27.03 11.08
C VAL A 60 -8.35 -26.72 11.37
N THR A 61 -7.67 -27.66 12.02
CA THR A 61 -6.28 -27.55 12.49
C THR A 61 -5.22 -27.82 11.41
N SER A 62 -5.60 -28.30 10.21
CA SER A 62 -4.65 -28.72 9.18
C SER A 62 -4.93 -28.10 7.80
N ASP A 63 -5.78 -27.07 7.76
CA ASP A 63 -6.09 -26.33 6.54
C ASP A 63 -4.95 -25.36 6.23
N ALA A 64 -4.16 -25.70 5.23
CA ALA A 64 -2.99 -24.94 4.81
C ALA A 64 -3.37 -23.54 4.29
N GLU A 65 -4.53 -23.41 3.64
CA GLU A 65 -5.03 -22.14 3.11
C GLU A 65 -5.46 -21.22 4.25
N LEU A 66 -6.19 -21.76 5.24
CA LEU A 66 -6.54 -21.04 6.46
C LEU A 66 -5.30 -20.62 7.25
N HIS A 67 -4.27 -21.47 7.34
CA HIS A 67 -3.01 -21.14 8.02
C HIS A 67 -2.26 -20.01 7.32
N ALA A 68 -2.10 -20.10 5.99
CA ALA A 68 -1.46 -19.06 5.18
C ALA A 68 -2.23 -17.74 5.32
N ARG A 69 -3.56 -17.79 5.27
CA ARG A 69 -4.41 -16.61 5.45
C ARG A 69 -4.25 -16.00 6.84
N ILE A 70 -4.28 -16.81 7.90
CA ILE A 70 -4.04 -16.36 9.28
C ILE A 70 -2.65 -15.71 9.41
N GLN A 71 -1.62 -16.27 8.79
CA GLN A 71 -0.26 -15.72 8.79
C GLN A 71 -0.20 -14.37 8.06
N VAL A 72 -0.83 -14.24 6.88
CA VAL A 72 -0.94 -12.96 6.16
C VAL A 72 -1.66 -11.93 7.03
N LEU A 73 -2.83 -12.26 7.58
CA LEU A 73 -3.60 -11.34 8.42
C LEU A 73 -2.84 -10.94 9.71
N PHE A 74 -1.99 -11.84 10.25
CA PHE A 74 -1.23 -11.60 11.47
C PHE A 74 0.08 -10.82 11.23
N HIS A 75 0.89 -11.23 10.26
CA HIS A 75 2.23 -10.69 10.01
C HIS A 75 2.24 -9.54 9.01
N GLN A 76 1.56 -9.69 7.88
CA GLN A 76 1.57 -8.69 6.81
C GLN A 76 0.55 -7.58 7.09
N VAL A 77 -0.65 -7.95 7.57
CA VAL A 77 -1.74 -7.00 7.84
C VAL A 77 -1.79 -6.54 9.31
N GLY A 78 -1.27 -7.33 10.25
CA GLY A 78 -1.22 -6.94 11.68
C GLY A 78 -2.59 -6.83 12.36
N LEU A 79 -3.62 -7.57 11.91
CA LEU A 79 -5.00 -7.48 12.42
C LEU A 79 -5.18 -7.98 13.85
N GLU A 80 -5.94 -7.28 14.67
CA GLU A 80 -6.31 -7.75 16.01
C GLU A 80 -7.21 -8.99 15.92
N GLU A 81 -7.33 -9.75 17.02
CA GLU A 81 -8.05 -11.04 16.99
C GLU A 81 -9.50 -10.92 16.50
N ASN A 82 -10.19 -9.83 16.86
CA ASN A 82 -11.57 -9.60 16.40
C ASN A 82 -11.63 -9.23 14.92
N GLU A 83 -10.67 -8.46 14.43
CA GLU A 83 -10.56 -8.09 13.01
C GLU A 83 -10.23 -9.32 12.17
N MET A 84 -9.27 -10.15 12.60
CA MET A 84 -8.94 -11.42 11.96
C MET A 84 -10.15 -12.35 11.89
N MET A 85 -10.91 -12.47 12.98
CA MET A 85 -12.14 -13.27 13.00
C MET A 85 -13.16 -12.76 11.98
N HIS A 86 -13.34 -11.45 11.88
CA HIS A 86 -14.27 -10.84 10.96
C HIS A 86 -13.86 -11.11 9.50
N VAL A 87 -12.59 -10.87 9.15
CA VAL A 87 -12.07 -11.13 7.80
C VAL A 87 -12.18 -12.60 7.43
N LEU A 88 -11.82 -13.52 8.34
CA LEU A 88 -11.92 -14.96 8.09
C LEU A 88 -13.37 -15.42 7.89
N HIS A 89 -14.34 -14.81 8.58
CA HIS A 89 -15.77 -15.08 8.35
C HIS A 89 -16.23 -14.59 6.98
N LEU A 90 -15.78 -13.41 6.54
CA LEU A 90 -16.07 -12.88 5.20
C LEU A 90 -15.42 -13.73 4.09
N ASP A 91 -14.21 -14.23 4.33
CA ASP A 91 -13.53 -15.18 3.45
C ASP A 91 -14.20 -16.58 3.44
N GLY A 92 -15.30 -16.78 4.19
CA GLY A 92 -16.10 -18.00 4.20
C GLY A 92 -15.69 -19.06 5.24
N TYR A 93 -14.67 -18.80 6.07
CA TYR A 93 -14.21 -19.74 7.09
C TYR A 93 -15.14 -19.76 8.31
N VAL A 94 -15.67 -20.93 8.67
CA VAL A 94 -16.50 -21.11 9.88
C VAL A 94 -15.61 -21.49 11.06
N ILE A 95 -14.89 -20.51 11.60
CA ILE A 95 -14.06 -20.68 12.80
C ILE A 95 -14.62 -19.89 13.97
N ASN A 96 -14.31 -20.30 15.20
CA ASN A 96 -14.62 -19.54 16.40
C ASN A 96 -13.34 -18.93 17.00
N ARG A 97 -13.48 -17.94 17.90
CA ARG A 97 -12.33 -17.28 18.56
C ARG A 97 -11.36 -18.27 19.20
N ARG A 98 -11.87 -19.36 19.80
CA ARG A 98 -11.05 -20.39 20.45
C ARG A 98 -10.21 -21.15 19.43
N THR A 99 -10.77 -21.45 18.26
CA THR A 99 -10.08 -22.05 17.13
C THR A 99 -9.01 -21.11 16.58
N LEU A 100 -9.32 -19.83 16.34
CA LEU A 100 -8.33 -18.85 15.88
C LEU A 100 -7.16 -18.70 16.86
N ARG A 101 -7.42 -18.63 18.18
CA ARG A 101 -6.35 -18.58 19.20
C ARG A 101 -5.47 -19.82 19.18
N ARG A 102 -6.09 -21.00 19.06
CA ARG A 102 -5.37 -22.29 18.99
C ARG A 102 -4.48 -22.34 17.75
N LEU A 103 -5.03 -21.99 16.58
CA LEU A 103 -4.29 -21.94 15.31
C LEU A 103 -3.14 -20.95 15.38
N ARG A 104 -3.38 -19.75 15.91
CA ARG A 104 -2.32 -18.76 16.15
C ARG A 104 -1.21 -19.30 17.05
N LYS A 105 -1.55 -20.01 18.12
CA LYS A 105 -0.55 -20.62 19.01
C LYS A 105 0.24 -21.73 18.31
N GLN A 106 -0.41 -22.58 17.52
CA GLN A 106 0.26 -23.63 16.73
C GLN A 106 1.19 -23.05 15.67
N LEU A 107 0.82 -21.91 15.08
CA LEU A 107 1.62 -21.18 14.11
C LEU A 107 2.66 -20.24 14.75
N GLY A 108 2.83 -20.26 16.07
CA GLY A 108 3.80 -19.41 16.79
C GLY A 108 3.45 -17.92 16.87
N LEU A 109 2.20 -17.53 16.57
CA LEU A 109 1.74 -16.15 16.39
C LEU A 109 1.33 -15.47 17.71
N SER A 110 2.32 -15.11 18.54
CA SER A 110 2.14 -14.36 19.79
C SER A 110 2.44 -12.87 19.64
N ARG A 111 1.75 -12.02 20.42
CA ARG A 111 1.91 -10.54 20.41
C ARG A 111 2.56 -9.96 21.68
N ARG A 112 2.71 -10.75 22.75
CA ARG A 112 3.27 -10.28 24.04
C ARG A 112 4.61 -10.93 24.34
N ALA A 113 5.53 -10.12 24.86
CA ALA A 113 6.74 -10.56 25.57
C ALA A 113 6.56 -10.32 27.08
N ASP A 114 7.35 -11.05 27.88
CA ASP A 114 7.24 -11.22 29.33
C ASP A 114 7.38 -9.89 30.14
N PRO A 115 6.51 -9.58 31.11
CA PRO A 115 6.52 -8.33 31.90
C PRO A 115 7.64 -8.19 32.94
N THR A 116 8.46 -9.21 33.17
CA THR A 116 9.39 -9.28 34.31
C THR A 116 10.70 -8.50 34.16
N LEU A 117 10.98 -7.88 32.99
CA LEU A 117 12.18 -7.07 32.74
C LEU A 117 12.05 -5.57 33.13
N ALA A 118 10.85 -5.11 33.50
CA ALA A 118 10.48 -3.69 33.45
C ALA A 118 10.99 -2.79 34.60
N GLN A 119 11.54 -3.35 35.68
CA GLN A 119 11.95 -2.56 36.85
C GLN A 119 13.45 -2.22 36.88
N LYS A 120 14.30 -2.93 36.12
CA LYS A 120 15.76 -2.70 36.06
C LYS A 120 16.22 -1.70 34.96
N GLN A 121 15.30 -1.12 34.18
CA GLN A 121 15.63 -0.40 32.93
C GLN A 121 15.44 1.14 32.98
N ALA A 122 15.03 1.74 34.10
CA ALA A 122 14.67 3.17 34.14
C ALA A 122 15.86 4.13 33.91
N ASP A 123 17.02 3.86 34.49
CA ASP A 123 18.20 4.75 34.38
C ASP A 123 18.90 4.60 33.02
N SER A 124 18.83 3.40 32.41
CA SER A 124 19.34 3.14 31.06
C SER A 124 18.57 3.94 30.00
N VAL A 125 17.25 4.08 30.13
CA VAL A 125 16.41 4.77 29.14
C VAL A 125 16.74 6.27 29.02
N LEU A 126 17.02 6.93 30.14
CA LEU A 126 17.35 8.36 30.15
C LEU A 126 18.70 8.65 29.47
N LYS A 127 19.68 7.77 29.67
CA LYS A 127 20.98 7.86 29.01
C LYS A 127 20.83 7.73 27.49
N HIS A 128 20.15 6.68 27.03
CA HIS A 128 19.91 6.46 25.60
C HIS A 128 19.04 7.55 24.96
N LEU A 129 18.08 8.15 25.69
CA LEU A 129 17.32 9.31 25.20
C LEU A 129 18.22 10.50 24.89
N LYS A 130 19.17 10.82 25.77
CA LYS A 130 20.11 11.92 25.53
C LYS A 130 21.05 11.63 24.37
N GLU A 131 21.63 10.44 24.33
CA GLU A 131 22.55 10.02 23.25
C GLU A 131 21.86 10.05 21.87
N GLU A 132 20.60 9.63 21.78
CA GLU A 132 19.85 9.67 20.51
C GLU A 132 19.36 11.07 20.12
N LEU A 133 19.13 11.95 21.11
CA LEU A 133 18.83 13.37 20.89
C LEU A 133 20.07 14.12 20.38
N ASP A 134 21.24 13.86 20.97
CA ASP A 134 22.51 14.48 20.54
C ASP A 134 22.90 14.08 19.11
N LYS A 135 22.50 12.86 18.68
CA LYS A 135 22.62 12.41 17.28
C LYS A 135 21.58 13.05 16.34
N GLY A 136 20.61 13.80 16.84
CA GLY A 136 19.52 14.40 16.07
C GLY A 136 18.48 13.41 15.53
N ILE A 137 18.63 12.11 15.80
CA ILE A 137 17.83 11.03 15.19
C ILE A 137 16.37 11.09 15.62
N ILE A 138 16.13 11.39 16.90
CA ILE A 138 14.78 11.27 17.50
C ILE A 138 14.03 12.59 17.64
N GLU A 139 14.61 13.74 17.24
CA GLU A 139 13.98 15.06 17.36
C GLU A 139 12.60 15.13 16.67
N GLY A 140 12.51 14.53 15.48
CA GLY A 140 11.27 14.44 14.70
C GLY A 140 10.28 13.40 15.19
N TYR A 141 10.66 12.51 16.12
CA TYR A 141 9.89 11.30 16.41
C TYR A 141 8.66 11.59 17.27
N GLY A 142 7.50 11.22 16.72
CA GLY A 142 6.26 11.14 17.50
C GLY A 142 6.28 9.97 18.49
N ARG A 143 5.38 10.01 19.47
CA ARG A 143 5.27 9.02 20.57
C ARG A 143 5.37 7.55 20.18
N ARG A 144 4.83 7.16 19.01
CA ARG A 144 4.88 5.77 18.52
C ARG A 144 6.21 5.44 17.85
N MET A 145 6.77 6.37 17.08
CA MET A 145 8.04 6.20 16.38
C MET A 145 9.19 6.14 17.38
N LEU A 146 9.17 7.00 18.40
CA LEU A 146 10.11 6.95 19.52
C LEU A 146 10.07 5.60 20.25
N HIS A 147 8.88 5.09 20.55
CA HIS A 147 8.74 3.77 21.18
C HIS A 147 9.13 2.61 20.28
N ARG A 148 8.94 2.73 18.96
CA ARG A 148 9.41 1.73 18.00
C ARG A 148 10.93 1.72 17.95
N HIS A 149 11.55 2.89 17.77
CA HIS A 149 13.00 3.09 17.75
C HIS A 149 13.69 2.51 18.97
N PHE A 150 13.20 2.84 20.17
CA PHE A 150 13.77 2.31 21.42
C PHE A 150 13.62 0.79 21.53
N ARG A 151 12.55 0.23 20.97
CA ARG A 151 12.28 -1.21 21.02
C ARG A 151 13.05 -1.99 19.96
N THR A 152 13.21 -1.44 18.75
CA THR A 152 13.81 -2.14 17.61
C THR A 152 15.30 -1.88 17.49
N GLU A 153 15.73 -0.62 17.58
CA GLU A 153 17.14 -0.24 17.36
C GLU A 153 17.96 -0.39 18.64
N LEU A 154 17.37 -0.06 19.79
CA LEU A 154 18.09 -0.08 21.07
C LEU A 154 17.77 -1.33 21.92
N GLY A 155 16.81 -2.15 21.50
CA GLY A 155 16.39 -3.35 22.26
C GLY A 155 15.76 -3.06 23.63
N ILE A 156 15.39 -1.81 23.91
CA ILE A 156 14.87 -1.37 25.21
C ILE A 156 13.35 -1.56 25.27
N VAL A 157 12.89 -2.36 26.23
CA VAL A 157 11.47 -2.68 26.42
C VAL A 157 10.86 -1.80 27.51
N ILE A 158 10.46 -0.59 27.14
CA ILE A 158 9.77 0.37 28.02
C ILE A 158 8.35 0.65 27.54
N SER A 159 7.43 0.98 28.46
CA SER A 159 6.10 1.43 28.05
C SER A 159 6.18 2.75 27.26
N ARG A 160 5.52 2.78 26.11
CA ARG A 160 5.43 3.95 25.20
C ARG A 160 5.13 5.25 25.94
N ASP A 161 4.21 5.16 26.90
CA ASP A 161 3.69 6.34 27.55
C ASP A 161 4.69 6.92 28.55
N ARG A 162 5.46 6.05 29.21
CA ARG A 162 6.57 6.40 30.11
C ARG A 162 7.79 6.88 29.33
N LEU A 163 8.16 6.23 28.22
CA LEU A 163 9.26 6.73 27.38
C LEU A 163 9.00 8.16 26.89
N PHE A 164 7.77 8.40 26.41
CA PHE A 164 7.41 9.70 25.88
C PHE A 164 7.26 10.78 26.95
N SER A 165 6.93 10.43 28.19
CA SER A 165 6.93 11.41 29.29
C SER A 165 8.35 11.90 29.59
N HIS A 166 9.35 11.01 29.60
CA HIS A 166 10.75 11.41 29.77
C HIS A 166 11.27 12.23 28.58
N TYR A 167 10.94 11.83 27.35
CA TYR A 167 11.30 12.58 26.14
C TYR A 167 10.71 14.01 26.14
N LYS A 168 9.45 14.17 26.56
CA LYS A 168 8.81 15.49 26.65
C LYS A 168 9.52 16.42 27.64
N THR A 169 10.08 15.88 28.72
CA THR A 169 10.85 16.66 29.70
C THR A 169 12.20 17.09 29.14
N ILE A 170 12.85 16.24 28.34
CA ILE A 170 14.22 16.49 27.84
C ILE A 170 14.21 17.37 26.58
N ALA A 171 13.22 17.21 25.70
CA ALA A 171 13.14 17.92 24.42
C ALA A 171 11.80 18.66 24.23
N PRO A 172 11.47 19.65 25.07
CA PRO A 172 10.21 20.39 25.00
C PRO A 172 10.06 21.15 23.68
N ASP A 173 11.14 21.74 23.15
CA ASP A 173 11.11 22.53 21.91
C ASP A 173 10.81 21.67 20.67
N ALA A 174 11.32 20.43 20.63
CA ALA A 174 11.01 19.46 19.57
C ALA A 174 9.52 19.04 19.59
N VAL A 175 8.90 19.04 20.77
CA VAL A 175 7.47 18.77 20.94
C VAL A 175 6.63 19.98 20.53
N GLU A 176 7.07 21.18 20.90
CA GLU A 176 6.40 22.45 20.58
C GLU A 176 6.40 22.74 19.08
N ARG A 177 7.56 22.61 18.41
CA ARG A 177 7.67 22.68 16.94
C ARG A 177 6.66 21.74 16.26
N ARG A 178 6.50 20.52 16.76
CA ARG A 178 5.55 19.52 16.23
C ARG A 178 4.10 19.91 16.48
N TRP A 179 3.81 20.53 17.61
CA TRP A 179 2.46 20.97 17.96
C TRP A 179 2.00 22.10 17.04
N GLN A 180 2.85 23.08 16.78
CA GLN A 180 2.59 24.19 15.84
C GLN A 180 2.34 23.68 14.41
N ASP A 181 3.11 22.69 13.96
CA ASP A 181 2.92 22.02 12.66
C ASP A 181 1.55 21.32 12.51
N MET A 182 0.93 20.88 13.61
CA MET A 182 -0.35 20.15 13.61
C MET A 182 -1.58 21.08 13.62
N GLN A 183 -1.42 22.39 13.79
CA GLN A 183 -2.53 23.33 14.01
C GLN A 183 -3.20 23.91 12.76
N ARG A 184 -2.82 23.51 11.54
CA ARG A 184 -3.52 23.95 10.32
C ARG A 184 -4.91 23.28 10.25
N HIS A 185 -5.97 24.05 10.45
CA HIS A 185 -7.37 23.60 10.38
C HIS A 185 -7.98 23.96 9.02
N ARG A 186 -8.57 22.98 8.31
CA ARG A 186 -9.43 23.15 7.14
C ARG A 186 -10.70 22.30 7.33
N GLY A 187 -11.81 22.66 6.67
CA GLY A 187 -13.17 22.13 6.86
C GLY A 187 -13.35 20.61 6.71
N ALA A 188 -14.57 20.14 6.90
CA ALA A 188 -14.90 18.71 6.90
C ALA A 188 -14.80 18.08 5.51
N TYR A 189 -13.72 17.34 5.24
CA TYR A 189 -13.57 16.52 4.03
C TYR A 189 -14.26 15.16 4.21
N ILE A 190 -15.49 15.02 3.68
CA ILE A 190 -16.34 13.82 3.77
C ILE A 190 -16.31 13.09 2.42
N VAL A 191 -16.11 11.77 2.47
CA VAL A 191 -16.15 10.88 1.30
C VAL A 191 -17.09 9.72 1.64
N PRO A 192 -18.00 9.28 0.74
CA PRO A 192 -19.01 8.26 1.05
C PRO A 192 -18.48 6.87 1.42
N GLY A 193 -17.40 6.42 0.77
CA GLY A 193 -16.86 5.07 0.98
C GLY A 193 -15.58 4.82 0.16
N PRO A 194 -14.98 3.63 0.29
CA PRO A 194 -13.82 3.24 -0.50
C PRO A 194 -14.11 3.26 -1.99
N ASP A 195 -13.07 3.55 -2.79
CA ASP A 195 -13.13 3.64 -4.25
C ASP A 195 -14.10 4.72 -4.76
N PHE A 196 -14.54 5.63 -3.89
CA PHE A 196 -15.34 6.78 -4.32
C PHE A 196 -14.45 7.81 -5.02
N VAL A 197 -13.34 8.20 -4.39
CA VAL A 197 -12.32 9.11 -4.96
C VAL A 197 -10.94 8.55 -4.70
N TRP A 198 -10.16 8.35 -5.75
CA TRP A 198 -8.71 8.20 -5.64
C TRP A 198 -8.05 9.54 -5.93
N SER A 199 -7.22 9.99 -4.98
CA SER A 199 -6.46 11.24 -5.07
C SER A 199 -5.04 10.94 -5.52
N LEU A 200 -4.60 11.58 -6.60
CA LEU A 200 -3.29 11.38 -7.23
C LEU A 200 -2.45 12.64 -7.09
N ASP A 201 -1.15 12.45 -6.91
CA ASP A 201 -0.20 13.56 -6.77
C ASP A 201 1.26 13.08 -6.90
N GLY A 202 2.15 14.00 -7.21
CA GLY A 202 3.58 13.79 -7.35
C GLY A 202 4.39 14.46 -6.24
N TYR A 203 5.31 13.71 -5.63
CA TYR A 203 6.27 14.25 -4.68
C TYR A 203 7.62 14.52 -5.37
N MET A 204 7.92 15.81 -5.59
CA MET A 204 9.05 16.25 -6.42
C MET A 204 10.28 16.76 -5.65
N LYS A 205 10.36 16.57 -4.32
CA LYS A 205 11.49 17.12 -3.54
C LYS A 205 12.83 16.42 -3.76
N LEU A 206 12.84 15.26 -4.40
CA LEU A 206 14.05 14.51 -4.78
C LEU A 206 14.38 14.64 -6.28
N GLU A 207 13.52 15.32 -7.06
CA GLU A 207 13.68 15.52 -8.51
C GLU A 207 14.99 16.22 -8.90
N PRO A 208 15.57 17.14 -8.09
CA PRO A 208 16.89 17.69 -8.39
C PRO A 208 18.02 16.65 -8.44
N CYS A 209 17.80 15.44 -7.94
CA CYS A 209 18.72 14.30 -8.03
C CYS A 209 18.21 13.21 -8.99
N GLY A 210 17.20 13.52 -9.81
CA GLY A 210 16.64 12.62 -10.81
C GLY A 210 15.60 11.63 -10.28
N ILE A 211 15.22 11.70 -8.99
CA ILE A 211 14.28 10.75 -8.38
C ILE A 211 12.92 11.40 -8.19
N GLU A 212 11.91 10.85 -8.85
CA GLU A 212 10.53 11.31 -8.85
C GLU A 212 9.66 10.25 -8.16
N ILE A 213 8.73 10.68 -7.31
CA ILE A 213 7.79 9.79 -6.61
C ILE A 213 6.37 10.21 -6.99
N TYR A 214 5.52 9.25 -7.33
CA TYR A 214 4.11 9.48 -7.63
C TYR A 214 3.25 8.49 -6.83
N ALA A 215 2.02 8.85 -6.45
CA ALA A 215 1.17 7.92 -5.71
C ALA A 215 -0.30 8.22 -5.93
N ALA A 216 -1.12 7.24 -5.55
CA ALA A 216 -2.55 7.44 -5.34
C ALA A 216 -3.01 6.94 -3.97
N ILE A 217 -3.93 7.68 -3.38
CA ILE A 217 -4.56 7.38 -2.10
C ILE A 217 -6.07 7.35 -2.26
N ASP A 218 -6.72 6.34 -1.67
CA ASP A 218 -8.17 6.35 -1.51
C ASP A 218 -8.58 7.38 -0.46
N ALA A 219 -9.39 8.35 -0.86
CA ALA A 219 -9.66 9.54 -0.06
C ALA A 219 -10.52 9.27 1.20
N TYR A 220 -11.29 8.17 1.17
CA TYR A 220 -12.09 7.68 2.30
C TYR A 220 -11.21 6.96 3.34
N SER A 221 -10.60 5.86 2.93
CA SER A 221 -9.90 4.91 3.80
C SER A 221 -8.48 5.36 4.17
N ARG A 222 -7.89 6.25 3.37
CA ARG A 222 -6.47 6.64 3.38
C ARG A 222 -5.52 5.49 3.01
N TYR A 223 -6.02 4.48 2.33
CA TYR A 223 -5.22 3.38 1.80
C TYR A 223 -4.46 3.88 0.58
N ILE A 224 -3.13 3.69 0.57
CA ILE A 224 -2.29 3.97 -0.59
C ILE A 224 -2.52 2.84 -1.59
N ILE A 225 -3.09 3.19 -2.74
CA ILE A 225 -3.45 2.27 -3.82
C ILE A 225 -2.18 1.85 -4.57
N TRP A 226 -1.35 2.83 -4.94
CA TRP A 226 -0.02 2.58 -5.48
C TRP A 226 0.96 3.69 -5.09
N VAL A 227 2.24 3.36 -5.17
CA VAL A 227 3.35 4.30 -5.11
C VAL A 227 4.36 3.93 -6.18
N TYR A 228 4.83 4.92 -6.91
CA TYR A 228 5.85 4.84 -7.94
C TYR A 228 7.10 5.58 -7.48
N VAL A 229 8.27 5.02 -7.80
CA VAL A 229 9.58 5.63 -7.53
C VAL A 229 10.45 5.39 -8.76
N GLY A 230 10.83 6.46 -9.46
CA GLY A 230 11.62 6.35 -10.69
C GLY A 230 11.98 7.71 -11.26
N ILE A 231 12.03 7.81 -12.59
CA ILE A 231 12.57 9.00 -13.29
C ILE A 231 11.54 9.72 -14.18
N SER A 232 10.31 9.20 -14.23
CA SER A 232 9.28 9.58 -15.21
C SER A 232 7.92 9.89 -14.59
N GLY A 233 7.87 10.14 -13.28
CA GLY A 233 6.63 10.41 -12.53
C GLY A 233 5.88 11.66 -12.99
N ARG A 234 6.50 12.50 -13.83
CA ARG A 234 5.91 13.70 -14.45
C ARG A 234 5.44 13.51 -15.90
N THR A 235 5.38 12.28 -16.38
CA THR A 235 5.01 12.00 -17.77
C THR A 235 3.66 11.31 -17.86
N ALA A 236 2.83 11.73 -18.83
CA ALA A 236 1.46 11.22 -18.92
C ALA A 236 1.42 9.72 -19.21
N VAL A 237 2.38 9.22 -20.00
CA VAL A 237 2.54 7.78 -20.29
C VAL A 237 2.85 6.99 -19.01
N SER A 238 3.72 7.53 -18.15
CA SER A 238 4.07 6.88 -16.89
C SER A 238 2.90 6.78 -15.94
N VAL A 239 2.19 7.88 -15.72
CA VAL A 239 1.04 7.91 -14.81
C VAL A 239 -0.10 7.02 -15.34
N LEU A 240 -0.32 7.00 -16.66
CA LEU A 240 -1.26 6.08 -17.29
C LEU A 240 -0.84 4.62 -17.07
N SER A 241 0.41 4.26 -17.36
CA SER A 241 0.92 2.89 -17.18
C SER A 241 0.77 2.41 -15.74
N GLN A 242 1.14 3.25 -14.76
CA GLN A 242 0.95 2.96 -13.34
C GLN A 242 -0.52 2.67 -13.00
N TYR A 243 -1.45 3.49 -13.51
CA TYR A 243 -2.88 3.29 -13.29
C TYR A 243 -3.39 1.99 -13.92
N LEU A 244 -3.00 1.69 -15.16
CA LEU A 244 -3.41 0.46 -15.84
C LEU A 244 -2.83 -0.80 -15.18
N ILE A 245 -1.61 -0.75 -14.63
CA ILE A 245 -1.04 -1.85 -13.82
C ILE A 245 -1.97 -2.17 -12.64
N VAL A 246 -2.44 -1.15 -11.94
CA VAL A 246 -3.37 -1.32 -10.81
C VAL A 246 -4.69 -1.94 -11.29
N LEU A 247 -5.28 -1.42 -12.35
CA LEU A 247 -6.55 -1.94 -12.90
C LEU A 247 -6.41 -3.39 -13.41
N ARG A 248 -5.26 -3.76 -13.99
CA ARG A 248 -4.98 -5.16 -14.37
C ARG A 248 -4.90 -6.07 -13.16
N ALA A 249 -4.36 -5.58 -12.05
CA ALA A 249 -4.23 -6.37 -10.82
C ALA A 249 -5.55 -6.48 -10.04
N THR A 250 -6.34 -5.41 -9.97
CA THR A 250 -7.58 -5.36 -9.17
C THR A 250 -8.83 -5.71 -9.96
N GLY A 251 -8.81 -5.53 -11.28
CA GLY A 251 -9.97 -5.59 -12.16
C GLY A 251 -10.97 -4.44 -11.93
N ARG A 252 -10.61 -3.40 -11.17
CA ARG A 252 -11.53 -2.35 -10.73
C ARG A 252 -10.92 -0.95 -10.76
N HIS A 253 -11.76 0.05 -10.99
CA HIS A 253 -11.43 1.47 -10.94
C HIS A 253 -12.35 2.23 -9.97
N PRO A 254 -11.94 3.41 -9.46
CA PRO A 254 -12.78 4.21 -8.57
C PRO A 254 -13.93 4.87 -9.34
N LEU A 255 -14.87 5.48 -8.62
CA LEU A 255 -15.92 6.31 -9.22
C LEU A 255 -15.38 7.66 -9.71
N PHE A 256 -14.42 8.23 -8.98
CA PHE A 256 -13.73 9.46 -9.35
C PHE A 256 -12.22 9.33 -9.20
N ILE A 257 -11.50 9.94 -10.12
CA ILE A 257 -10.09 10.31 -9.94
C ILE A 257 -10.00 11.81 -9.66
N ARG A 258 -9.14 12.18 -8.71
CA ARG A 258 -8.80 13.57 -8.42
C ARG A 258 -7.31 13.83 -8.60
N SER A 259 -6.97 14.87 -9.34
CA SER A 259 -5.59 15.34 -9.48
C SER A 259 -5.56 16.87 -9.65
N ASP A 260 -4.36 17.44 -9.69
CA ASP A 260 -4.17 18.77 -10.22
C ASP A 260 -4.15 18.78 -11.75
N HIS A 261 -4.07 19.99 -12.32
CA HIS A 261 -3.87 20.20 -13.76
C HIS A 261 -2.38 20.06 -14.15
N GLY A 262 -1.73 18.98 -13.71
CA GLY A 262 -0.38 18.61 -14.13
C GLY A 262 -0.31 18.17 -15.59
N THR A 263 0.90 18.20 -16.17
CA THR A 263 1.15 17.71 -17.54
C THR A 263 1.08 16.18 -17.65
N GLU A 264 1.12 15.49 -16.53
CA GLU A 264 1.10 14.03 -16.41
C GLU A 264 -0.31 13.43 -16.27
N THR A 265 -1.34 14.24 -16.00
CA THR A 265 -2.71 13.78 -15.72
C THR A 265 -3.64 13.66 -16.95
N PRO A 266 -3.39 14.28 -18.12
CA PRO A 266 -4.18 14.12 -19.34
C PRO A 266 -4.58 12.70 -19.73
N LEU A 267 -3.60 11.79 -19.86
CA LEU A 267 -3.85 10.45 -20.38
C LEU A 267 -4.64 9.59 -19.40
N ILE A 268 -4.39 9.72 -18.10
CA ILE A 268 -5.18 9.02 -17.09
C ILE A 268 -6.61 9.57 -17.02
N ALA A 269 -6.83 10.86 -17.24
CA ALA A 269 -8.18 11.43 -17.31
C ALA A 269 -8.98 10.85 -18.49
N GLY A 270 -8.37 10.80 -19.68
CA GLY A 270 -8.98 10.17 -20.85
C GLY A 270 -9.23 8.67 -20.66
N ALA A 271 -8.27 7.94 -20.11
CA ALA A 271 -8.42 6.51 -19.83
C ALA A 271 -9.54 6.22 -18.82
N HIS A 272 -9.59 6.98 -17.72
CA HIS A 272 -10.63 6.84 -16.71
C HIS A 272 -12.01 7.13 -17.28
N HIS A 273 -12.12 8.16 -18.12
CA HIS A 273 -13.36 8.49 -18.83
C HIS A 273 -13.81 7.33 -19.73
N GLN A 274 -12.91 6.73 -20.50
CA GLN A 274 -13.24 5.58 -21.35
C GLN A 274 -13.75 4.37 -20.56
N PHE A 275 -13.20 4.09 -19.37
CA PHE A 275 -13.74 3.02 -18.50
C PHE A 275 -15.18 3.29 -18.05
N HIS A 276 -15.50 4.55 -17.77
CA HIS A 276 -16.87 4.95 -17.47
C HIS A 276 -17.77 4.89 -18.72
N GLN A 277 -17.28 5.30 -19.89
CA GLN A 277 -18.03 5.26 -21.15
C GLN A 277 -18.36 3.83 -21.59
N ALA A 278 -17.52 2.85 -21.27
CA ALA A 278 -17.82 1.43 -21.52
C ALA A 278 -19.10 0.95 -20.82
N HIS A 279 -19.51 1.62 -19.73
CA HIS A 279 -20.75 1.33 -19.01
C HIS A 279 -21.86 2.35 -19.30
N LYS A 280 -21.49 3.62 -19.51
CA LYS A 280 -22.40 4.74 -19.79
C LYS A 280 -21.77 5.65 -20.85
N PRO A 281 -22.03 5.40 -22.16
CA PRO A 281 -21.33 6.07 -23.26
C PRO A 281 -21.34 7.60 -23.23
N GLU A 282 -22.43 8.19 -22.74
CA GLU A 282 -22.66 9.65 -22.71
C GLU A 282 -22.22 10.33 -21.40
N ILE A 283 -21.52 9.63 -20.50
CA ILE A 283 -21.05 10.25 -19.25
C ILE A 283 -20.04 11.37 -19.56
N PRO A 284 -20.23 12.60 -19.04
CA PRO A 284 -19.24 13.66 -19.19
C PRO A 284 -18.03 13.43 -18.28
N LEU A 285 -16.86 13.92 -18.68
CA LEU A 285 -15.61 13.80 -17.91
C LEU A 285 -15.77 14.31 -16.47
N SER A 286 -16.49 15.42 -16.26
CA SER A 286 -16.74 16.01 -14.94
C SER A 286 -17.52 15.11 -13.97
N GLN A 287 -18.19 14.06 -14.46
CA GLN A 287 -18.89 13.05 -13.64
C GLN A 287 -18.02 11.84 -13.28
N CYS A 288 -16.74 11.83 -13.66
CA CYS A 288 -15.78 10.78 -13.28
C CYS A 288 -14.37 11.32 -12.98
N TYR A 289 -14.06 12.57 -13.30
CA TYR A 289 -12.75 13.17 -13.04
C TYR A 289 -12.89 14.56 -12.42
N ILE A 290 -12.12 14.79 -11.36
CA ILE A 290 -12.12 16.03 -10.59
C ILE A 290 -10.74 16.66 -10.71
N TYR A 291 -10.65 17.74 -11.47
CA TYR A 291 -9.49 18.63 -11.37
C TYR A 291 -9.68 19.61 -10.21
N GLY A 292 -8.65 19.76 -9.38
CA GLY A 292 -8.66 20.71 -8.28
C GLY A 292 -7.24 21.20 -7.96
N THR A 293 -7.12 22.27 -7.17
CA THR A 293 -5.80 22.76 -6.77
C THR A 293 -5.13 21.78 -5.78
N SER A 294 -3.80 21.76 -5.71
CA SER A 294 -3.05 20.94 -4.74
C SER A 294 -3.51 21.15 -3.29
N THR A 295 -3.98 22.36 -2.96
CA THR A 295 -4.54 22.71 -1.64
C THR A 295 -5.82 21.97 -1.28
N GLU A 296 -6.55 21.42 -2.26
CA GLU A 296 -7.75 20.60 -2.08
C GLU A 296 -7.45 19.10 -2.04
N ASN A 297 -6.26 18.68 -2.47
CA ASN A 297 -5.79 17.29 -2.43
C ASN A 297 -5.30 16.87 -1.03
N VAL A 298 -6.11 17.20 -0.01
CA VAL A 298 -5.70 17.19 1.40
C VAL A 298 -5.23 15.82 1.88
N ARG A 299 -5.80 14.73 1.34
CA ARG A 299 -5.50 13.37 1.80
C ARG A 299 -4.08 12.93 1.40
N ILE A 300 -3.71 13.12 0.14
CA ILE A 300 -2.38 12.72 -0.33
C ILE A 300 -1.31 13.66 0.21
N GLU A 301 -1.59 14.97 0.28
CA GLU A 301 -0.68 15.97 0.86
C GLU A 301 -0.40 15.70 2.34
N SER A 302 -1.44 15.33 3.10
CA SER A 302 -1.26 14.90 4.48
C SER A 302 -0.39 13.66 4.58
N TRP A 303 -0.51 12.72 3.64
CA TRP A 303 0.33 11.52 3.59
C TRP A 303 1.77 11.83 3.17
N TRP A 304 1.99 12.70 2.18
CA TRP A 304 3.33 13.20 1.82
C TRP A 304 4.04 13.84 3.00
N GLY A 305 3.32 14.59 3.84
CA GLY A 305 3.85 15.11 5.09
C GLY A 305 4.34 14.01 6.04
N GLN A 306 3.65 12.86 6.10
CA GLN A 306 4.03 11.72 6.94
C GLN A 306 5.19 10.94 6.34
N LEU A 307 5.18 10.67 5.02
CA LEU A 307 6.27 10.00 4.31
C LEU A 307 7.55 10.86 4.37
N SER A 308 7.44 12.18 4.17
CA SER A 308 8.58 13.08 4.27
C SER A 308 9.16 13.10 5.67
N LYS A 309 8.34 13.22 6.72
CA LYS A 309 8.84 13.26 8.10
C LYS A 309 9.36 11.90 8.58
N GLY A 310 8.75 10.82 8.14
CA GLY A 310 9.06 9.47 8.60
C GLY A 310 10.21 8.79 7.87
N LEU A 311 10.45 9.14 6.59
CA LEU A 311 11.42 8.45 5.74
C LEU A 311 12.24 9.40 4.86
N LEU A 312 11.62 10.32 4.13
CA LEU A 312 12.33 11.07 3.07
C LEU A 312 13.13 12.28 3.56
N PHE A 313 13.00 12.71 4.83
CA PHE A 313 13.74 13.88 5.32
C PHE A 313 15.25 13.66 5.23
N ARG A 314 15.74 12.48 5.66
CA ARG A 314 17.17 12.14 5.58
C ARG A 314 17.71 12.19 4.16
N TRP A 315 16.94 11.68 3.19
CA TRP A 315 17.32 11.68 1.78
C TRP A 315 17.31 13.09 1.19
N ARG A 316 16.33 13.91 1.58
CA ARG A 316 16.28 15.32 1.18
C ARG A 316 17.49 16.10 1.70
N ASP A 317 17.80 15.94 2.98
CA ASP A 317 18.88 16.69 3.63
C ASP A 317 20.23 16.21 3.08
N TYR A 318 20.42 14.90 2.95
CA TYR A 318 21.61 14.29 2.35
C TYR A 318 21.84 14.72 0.90
N PHE A 319 20.83 14.59 0.03
CA PHE A 319 20.95 15.01 -1.37
C PHE A 319 21.13 16.53 -1.53
N SER A 320 20.53 17.32 -0.63
CA SER A 320 20.80 18.75 -0.55
C SER A 320 22.26 19.02 -0.17
N ALA A 321 22.83 18.29 0.78
CA ALA A 321 24.23 18.40 1.17
C ALA A 321 25.18 17.99 0.02
N LEU A 322 24.89 16.90 -0.70
CA LEU A 322 25.66 16.50 -1.89
C LEU A 322 25.74 17.62 -2.93
N ARG A 323 24.60 18.23 -3.25
CA ARG A 323 24.53 19.35 -4.21
C ARG A 323 25.27 20.58 -3.71
N ASN A 324 24.99 21.01 -2.49
CA ASN A 324 25.56 22.23 -1.93
C ASN A 324 27.08 22.11 -1.72
N GLY A 325 27.56 20.89 -1.45
CA GLY A 325 28.99 20.58 -1.35
C GLY A 325 29.69 20.36 -2.70
N GLY A 326 29.00 20.46 -3.83
CA GLY A 326 29.57 20.22 -5.16
C GLY A 326 29.91 18.76 -5.45
N LEU A 327 29.38 17.82 -4.66
CA LEU A 327 29.58 16.37 -4.80
C LEU A 327 28.58 15.72 -5.76
N PHE A 328 27.52 16.45 -6.14
CA PHE A 328 26.58 16.05 -7.18
C PHE A 328 26.22 17.24 -8.07
N SER A 329 26.29 17.04 -9.38
CA SER A 329 25.74 17.94 -10.39
C SER A 329 24.70 17.22 -11.25
N LYS A 330 23.51 17.81 -11.37
CA LYS A 330 22.45 17.32 -12.26
C LYS A 330 22.82 17.39 -13.75
N ASP A 331 23.85 18.14 -14.09
CA ASP A 331 24.33 18.32 -15.47
C ASP A 331 25.49 17.35 -15.79
N SER A 332 25.96 16.58 -14.78
CA SER A 332 26.97 15.53 -14.95
C SER A 332 26.30 14.18 -15.15
N VAL A 333 26.49 13.57 -16.32
CA VAL A 333 25.98 12.21 -16.61
C VAL A 333 26.58 11.16 -15.66
N PRO A 334 27.90 11.15 -15.37
CA PRO A 334 28.45 10.24 -14.36
C PRO A 334 27.82 10.36 -12.98
N ASP A 335 27.53 11.59 -12.53
CA ASP A 335 26.89 11.84 -11.23
C ASP A 335 25.48 11.26 -11.21
N GLN A 336 24.71 11.50 -12.27
CA GLN A 336 23.34 10.98 -12.40
C GLN A 336 23.32 9.45 -12.43
N ILE A 337 24.18 8.82 -13.25
CA ILE A 337 24.27 7.35 -13.33
C ILE A 337 24.60 6.76 -11.97
N ALA A 338 25.66 7.26 -11.32
CA ALA A 338 26.11 6.72 -10.04
C ALA A 338 25.07 6.94 -8.92
N LEU A 339 24.44 8.12 -8.86
CA LEU A 339 23.40 8.41 -7.86
C LEU A 339 22.20 7.49 -8.04
N LEU A 340 21.71 7.34 -9.28
CA LEU A 340 20.56 6.49 -9.56
C LEU A 340 20.88 5.01 -9.27
N ALA A 341 22.05 4.52 -9.64
CA ALA A 341 22.46 3.14 -9.40
C ALA A 341 22.53 2.79 -7.90
N VAL A 342 23.05 3.68 -7.06
CA VAL A 342 23.18 3.45 -5.62
C VAL A 342 21.86 3.63 -4.88
N TYR A 343 21.17 4.76 -5.11
CA TYR A 343 20.09 5.19 -4.22
C TYR A 343 18.67 4.83 -4.70
N MET A 344 18.47 4.59 -6.00
CA MET A 344 17.15 4.17 -6.50
C MET A 344 16.69 2.82 -5.91
N PRO A 345 17.52 1.75 -5.88
CA PRO A 345 17.12 0.47 -5.27
C PRO A 345 16.76 0.60 -3.80
N ILE A 346 17.55 1.37 -3.04
CA ILE A 346 17.33 1.64 -1.61
C ILE A 346 15.96 2.32 -1.40
N LEU A 347 15.65 3.35 -2.18
CA LEU A 347 14.36 4.06 -2.09
C LEU A 347 13.20 3.18 -2.55
N ARG A 348 13.37 2.39 -3.62
CA ARG A 348 12.40 1.39 -4.11
C ARG A 348 12.15 0.27 -3.10
N PHE A 349 13.08 0.01 -2.20
CA PHE A 349 12.84 -0.91 -1.08
C PHE A 349 12.09 -0.24 0.08
N HIS A 350 12.59 0.91 0.56
CA HIS A 350 12.07 1.53 1.77
C HIS A 350 10.70 2.20 1.61
N ILE A 351 10.42 2.85 0.47
CA ILE A 351 9.16 3.58 0.27
C ILE A 351 7.96 2.61 0.23
N PRO A 352 7.96 1.52 -0.56
CA PRO A 352 6.91 0.50 -0.47
C PRO A 352 6.81 -0.15 0.91
N SER A 353 7.93 -0.32 1.64
CA SER A 353 7.91 -0.81 3.03
C SER A 353 7.18 0.16 3.98
N PHE A 354 7.40 1.47 3.81
CA PHE A 354 6.64 2.50 4.51
C PHE A 354 5.16 2.42 4.15
N VAL A 355 4.81 2.27 2.86
CA VAL A 355 3.42 2.11 2.41
C VAL A 355 2.74 0.89 3.04
N ARG A 356 3.40 -0.27 3.10
CA ARG A 356 2.87 -1.45 3.80
C ARG A 356 2.57 -1.14 5.27
N THR A 357 3.52 -0.48 5.95
CA THR A 357 3.34 -0.05 7.36
C THR A 357 2.19 0.95 7.51
N TRP A 358 2.08 1.90 6.58
CA TRP A 358 1.00 2.87 6.54
C TRP A 358 -0.34 2.18 6.34
N ASN A 359 -0.49 1.30 5.36
CA ASN A 359 -1.80 0.70 5.08
C ASN A 359 -2.36 -0.12 6.25
N VAL A 360 -1.52 -0.56 7.19
CA VAL A 360 -1.94 -1.33 8.37
C VAL A 360 -1.95 -0.52 9.68
N HIS A 361 -1.55 0.76 9.65
CA HIS A 361 -1.45 1.57 10.86
C HIS A 361 -2.83 1.91 11.43
N GLY A 362 -2.96 1.94 12.76
CA GLY A 362 -4.22 2.34 13.41
C GLY A 362 -4.38 3.86 13.46
N ILE A 363 -5.38 4.38 12.73
CA ILE A 363 -5.89 5.75 12.84
C ILE A 363 -6.80 5.82 14.06
N ARG A 364 -6.49 6.76 14.97
CA ARG A 364 -7.24 6.92 16.22
C ARG A 364 -8.57 7.64 15.96
N LYS A 365 -9.63 7.18 16.62
CA LYS A 365 -10.90 7.91 16.71
C LYS A 365 -10.68 9.30 17.30
N GLN A 366 -11.14 10.34 16.59
CA GLN A 366 -11.08 11.74 17.02
C GLN A 366 -12.50 12.21 17.34
N ASN A 367 -12.82 12.36 18.63
CA ASN A 367 -14.19 12.71 19.06
C ASN A 367 -14.69 14.04 18.48
N ASN A 368 -13.79 15.00 18.26
CA ASN A 368 -14.12 16.32 17.73
C ASN A 368 -14.07 16.39 16.19
N ARG A 369 -13.85 15.26 15.51
CA ARG A 369 -13.77 15.17 14.04
C ARG A 369 -14.52 13.93 13.55
N PRO A 370 -15.87 13.92 13.61
CA PRO A 370 -16.67 12.73 13.29
C PRO A 370 -16.52 12.26 11.84
N HIS A 371 -16.20 13.17 10.92
CA HIS A 371 -15.93 12.88 9.50
C HIS A 371 -14.59 12.16 9.26
N VAL A 372 -13.73 12.04 10.26
CA VAL A 372 -12.45 11.32 10.13
C VAL A 372 -12.68 9.82 10.34
N VAL A 373 -12.53 9.06 9.26
CA VAL A 373 -12.55 7.59 9.28
C VAL A 373 -11.38 7.11 10.16
N HIS A 374 -11.72 6.37 11.21
CA HIS A 374 -10.78 5.75 12.16
C HIS A 374 -10.59 4.27 11.81
N GLY A 375 -9.66 3.58 12.46
CA GLY A 375 -9.32 2.19 12.12
C GLY A 375 -8.07 2.09 11.23
N LYS A 376 -7.87 0.95 10.58
CA LYS A 376 -6.70 0.73 9.71
C LYS A 376 -7.08 1.03 8.26
N PRO A 377 -6.26 1.74 7.47
CA PRO A 377 -6.57 2.00 6.07
C PRO A 377 -6.93 0.74 5.28
N PHE A 378 -6.18 -0.35 5.46
CA PHE A 378 -6.45 -1.65 4.85
C PHE A 378 -7.84 -2.18 5.20
N MET A 379 -8.24 -2.10 6.48
CA MET A 379 -9.57 -2.53 6.90
C MET A 379 -10.65 -1.61 6.32
N ASN A 380 -10.44 -0.30 6.40
CA ASN A 380 -11.39 0.69 5.90
C ASN A 380 -11.62 0.56 4.40
N TYR A 381 -10.60 0.15 3.64
CA TYR A 381 -10.65 -0.04 2.20
C TYR A 381 -11.29 -1.37 1.79
N ASN A 382 -10.76 -2.49 2.30
CA ASN A 382 -11.15 -3.84 1.87
C ASN A 382 -12.38 -4.38 2.62
N TYR A 383 -12.62 -3.91 3.84
CA TYR A 383 -13.66 -4.38 4.75
C TYR A 383 -14.36 -3.21 5.44
N PRO A 384 -14.96 -2.28 4.66
CA PRO A 384 -15.59 -1.10 5.22
C PRO A 384 -16.71 -1.49 6.20
N GLY A 385 -16.99 -0.60 7.16
CA GLY A 385 -17.99 -0.85 8.19
C GLY A 385 -19.40 -1.09 7.64
N GLN A 386 -20.27 -1.68 8.45
CA GLN A 386 -21.67 -1.92 8.06
C GLN A 386 -22.35 -0.64 7.58
N GLY A 387 -23.03 -0.73 6.42
CA GLY A 387 -23.73 0.40 5.79
C GLY A 387 -22.84 1.28 4.89
N ILE A 388 -21.54 1.02 4.81
CA ILE A 388 -20.64 1.73 3.89
C ILE A 388 -20.49 0.92 2.60
N ARG A 389 -20.84 1.54 1.47
CA ARG A 389 -20.69 0.95 0.13
C ARG A 389 -19.25 1.13 -0.36
N ASN A 390 -18.69 0.10 -0.99
CA ASN A 390 -17.51 0.24 -1.84
C ASN A 390 -18.00 0.66 -3.25
N HIS A 391 -17.42 1.73 -3.79
CA HIS A 391 -17.84 2.38 -5.03
C HIS A 391 -17.02 1.96 -6.26
N GLY A 392 -16.11 0.99 -6.11
CA GLY A 392 -15.28 0.51 -7.20
C GLY A 392 -16.12 -0.13 -8.30
N ARG A 393 -15.85 0.21 -9.55
CA ARG A 393 -16.51 -0.32 -10.74
C ARG A 393 -15.59 -1.28 -11.46
N ASP A 394 -16.16 -2.24 -12.17
CA ASP A 394 -15.38 -3.21 -12.92
C ASP A 394 -14.70 -2.54 -14.12
N ALA A 395 -13.42 -2.85 -14.33
CA ALA A 395 -12.69 -2.35 -15.48
C ALA A 395 -12.99 -3.23 -16.70
N SER A 396 -13.61 -2.64 -17.73
CA SER A 396 -13.86 -3.32 -19.01
C SER A 396 -12.55 -3.91 -19.55
N GLN A 397 -12.54 -5.23 -19.78
CA GLN A 397 -11.35 -5.94 -20.24
C GLN A 397 -10.95 -5.53 -21.66
N GLU A 398 -11.92 -5.15 -22.49
CA GLU A 398 -11.66 -4.65 -23.84
C GLU A 398 -10.97 -3.29 -23.78
N THR A 399 -11.56 -2.33 -23.05
CA THR A 399 -10.97 -1.00 -22.84
C THR A 399 -9.58 -1.10 -22.22
N LEU A 400 -9.40 -1.97 -21.23
CA LEU A 400 -8.12 -2.20 -20.57
C LEU A 400 -7.06 -2.72 -21.54
N ARG A 401 -7.40 -3.64 -22.46
CA ARG A 401 -6.47 -4.16 -23.47
C ARG A 401 -6.05 -3.07 -24.45
N THR A 402 -7.02 -2.31 -24.97
CA THR A 402 -6.75 -1.20 -25.91
C THR A 402 -5.81 -0.17 -25.30
N LEU A 403 -6.14 0.32 -24.10
CA LEU A 403 -5.31 1.32 -23.41
C LEU A 403 -3.94 0.76 -23.00
N TRP A 404 -3.88 -0.53 -22.67
CA TRP A 404 -2.62 -1.20 -22.34
C TRP A 404 -1.71 -1.30 -23.57
N ASP A 405 -2.25 -1.59 -24.74
CA ASP A 405 -1.47 -1.67 -25.98
C ASP A 405 -0.74 -0.37 -26.32
N ASP A 406 -1.27 0.78 -25.90
CA ASP A 406 -0.62 2.10 -26.10
C ASP A 406 0.60 2.33 -25.20
N VAL A 407 0.73 1.60 -24.09
CA VAL A 407 1.78 1.84 -23.08
C VAL A 407 2.62 0.61 -22.75
N LYS A 408 2.27 -0.58 -23.25
CA LYS A 408 2.91 -1.87 -22.90
C LYS A 408 4.40 -1.96 -23.22
N ASP A 409 4.85 -1.22 -24.23
CA ASP A 409 6.25 -1.23 -24.67
C ASP A 409 7.12 -0.29 -23.83
N TRP A 410 6.50 0.45 -22.90
CA TRP A 410 7.19 1.34 -22.00
C TRP A 410 7.35 0.72 -20.62
N ASP A 411 8.60 0.55 -20.19
CA ASP A 411 8.94 0.05 -18.87
C ASP A 411 8.95 1.19 -17.85
N ALA A 412 7.98 1.17 -16.93
CA ALA A 412 7.89 2.15 -15.85
C ALA A 412 9.04 2.05 -14.86
N ASP A 413 9.57 0.85 -14.70
CA ASP A 413 10.60 0.55 -13.74
C ASP A 413 12.01 0.83 -14.28
N GLU A 414 12.18 1.10 -15.59
CA GLU A 414 13.47 1.51 -16.14
C GLU A 414 13.87 2.90 -15.60
N TYR A 415 15.01 2.97 -14.91
CA TYR A 415 15.61 4.22 -14.43
C TYR A 415 17.05 4.44 -14.94
N LEU A 416 17.66 3.39 -15.49
CA LEU A 416 18.92 3.40 -16.23
C LEU A 416 18.79 2.40 -17.38
N PRO A 417 19.45 2.64 -18.54
CA PRO A 417 19.39 1.70 -19.65
C PRO A 417 19.93 0.33 -19.19
N PRO A 418 19.36 -0.80 -19.66
CA PRO A 418 19.71 -2.13 -19.13
C PRO A 418 21.22 -2.43 -19.11
N ASN A 419 21.95 -2.01 -20.14
CA ASN A 419 23.41 -2.20 -20.22
C ASN A 419 24.17 -1.32 -19.21
N THR A 420 23.70 -0.09 -18.96
CA THR A 420 24.31 0.80 -17.96
C THR A 420 24.03 0.29 -16.56
N LEU A 421 22.77 -0.10 -16.28
CA LEU A 421 22.39 -0.64 -14.98
C LEU A 421 23.19 -1.90 -14.65
N ARG A 422 23.28 -2.85 -15.59
CA ARG A 422 24.06 -4.08 -15.41
C ARG A 422 25.52 -3.79 -15.11
N TRP A 423 26.14 -2.91 -15.88
CA TRP A 423 27.53 -2.51 -15.64
C TRP A 423 27.70 -1.87 -14.27
N CYS A 424 26.79 -0.98 -13.85
CA CYS A 424 26.83 -0.40 -12.51
C CYS A 424 26.68 -1.45 -11.41
N CYS A 425 25.77 -2.42 -11.56
CA CYS A 425 25.61 -3.52 -10.60
C CYS A 425 26.89 -4.35 -10.47
N ASP A 426 27.52 -4.71 -11.59
CA ASP A 426 28.79 -5.46 -11.57
C ASP A 426 29.89 -4.68 -10.81
N GLN A 427 30.00 -3.37 -11.06
CA GLN A 427 30.96 -2.51 -10.35
C GLN A 427 30.63 -2.35 -8.86
N LEU A 428 29.35 -2.23 -8.50
CA LEU A 428 28.89 -2.16 -7.12
C LEU A 428 29.26 -3.44 -6.35
N LEU A 429 29.02 -4.61 -6.95
CA LEU A 429 29.36 -5.90 -6.36
C LEU A 429 30.86 -6.07 -6.14
N GLU A 430 31.70 -5.60 -7.07
CA GLU A 430 33.16 -5.58 -6.89
C GLU A 430 33.60 -4.70 -5.71
N MET A 431 32.85 -3.65 -5.39
CA MET A 431 33.09 -2.80 -4.22
C MET A 431 32.50 -3.37 -2.92
N GLY A 432 31.90 -4.56 -2.97
CA GLY A 432 31.22 -5.18 -1.83
C GLY A 432 29.88 -4.54 -1.48
N PHE A 433 29.28 -3.78 -2.41
CA PHE A 433 27.94 -3.22 -2.26
C PHE A 433 26.94 -4.00 -3.11
N ASP A 434 25.96 -4.64 -2.47
CA ASP A 434 24.88 -5.31 -3.18
C ASP A 434 23.68 -4.34 -3.33
N PRO A 435 23.35 -3.86 -4.54
CA PRO A 435 22.21 -2.98 -4.76
C PRO A 435 20.86 -3.66 -4.47
N ASP A 436 20.80 -4.99 -4.46
CA ASP A 436 19.59 -5.75 -4.17
C ASP A 436 19.44 -6.07 -2.67
N ASP A 437 20.49 -5.88 -1.85
CA ASP A 437 20.42 -5.99 -0.39
C ASP A 437 20.33 -4.60 0.29
N PRO A 438 19.14 -4.19 0.74
CA PRO A 438 18.92 -2.90 1.39
C PRO A 438 19.54 -2.79 2.79
N ASN A 439 20.11 -3.89 3.32
CA ASN A 439 20.80 -3.91 4.62
C ASN A 439 22.31 -4.09 4.48
N THR A 440 22.89 -3.90 3.28
CA THR A 440 24.34 -4.01 3.12
C THR A 440 25.05 -3.13 4.16
N HIS A 441 25.64 -3.79 5.15
CA HIS A 441 26.27 -3.19 6.32
C HIS A 441 27.66 -2.70 5.94
N LEU A 442 27.74 -1.55 5.29
CA LEU A 442 28.94 -0.74 5.30
C LEU A 442 28.90 0.11 6.58
N GLU A 443 30.05 0.34 7.21
CA GLU A 443 30.22 1.20 8.39
C GLU A 443 29.93 2.67 8.02
N ASP A 444 28.68 2.98 7.67
CA ASP A 444 28.32 4.24 7.05
C ASP A 444 27.86 5.28 8.06
N ASP A 445 28.26 6.52 7.81
CA ASP A 445 27.75 7.71 8.50
C ASP A 445 26.22 7.79 8.32
N PRO A 446 25.44 7.79 9.41
CA PRO A 446 23.98 7.94 9.36
C PRO A 446 23.50 9.19 8.60
N ASN A 447 24.35 10.21 8.50
CA ASN A 447 24.08 11.47 7.81
C ASN A 447 24.58 11.50 6.35
N ALA A 448 25.42 10.53 5.96
CA ALA A 448 25.98 10.43 4.62
C ALA A 448 26.00 8.97 4.10
N PRO A 449 24.82 8.32 3.97
CA PRO A 449 24.74 6.91 3.62
C PRO A 449 25.39 6.63 2.26
N TYR A 450 26.26 5.62 2.20
CA TYR A 450 26.93 5.13 1.01
C TYR A 450 27.73 6.17 0.20
N LEU A 451 28.15 7.28 0.83
CA LEU A 451 28.86 8.36 0.13
C LEU A 451 30.14 7.86 -0.55
N ALA A 452 30.93 7.03 0.14
CA ALA A 452 32.16 6.48 -0.41
C ALA A 452 31.90 5.61 -1.66
N ILE A 453 30.89 4.74 -1.60
CA ILE A 453 30.46 3.90 -2.73
C ILE A 453 29.98 4.77 -3.90
N TYR A 454 29.15 5.78 -3.64
CA TYR A 454 28.69 6.70 -4.67
C TYR A 454 29.85 7.43 -5.35
N LEU A 455 30.79 7.99 -4.58
CA LEU A 455 31.93 8.72 -5.14
C LEU A 455 32.86 7.82 -5.94
N GLU A 456 33.09 6.59 -5.47
CA GLU A 456 33.90 5.60 -6.18
C GLU A 456 33.20 5.14 -7.47
N LEU A 457 31.90 4.77 -7.41
CA LEU A 457 31.14 4.42 -8.62
C LEU A 457 31.16 5.57 -9.64
N ARG A 458 30.94 6.81 -9.18
CA ARG A 458 31.02 8.00 -10.04
C ARG A 458 32.37 8.13 -10.72
N SER A 459 33.47 7.88 -9.98
CA SER A 459 34.83 7.88 -10.53
C SER A 459 34.98 6.82 -11.63
N ARG A 460 34.52 5.59 -11.36
CA ARG A 460 34.57 4.48 -12.33
C ARG A 460 33.75 4.77 -13.59
N VAL A 461 32.52 5.28 -13.44
CA VAL A 461 31.67 5.70 -14.58
C VAL A 461 32.39 6.76 -15.40
N ASN A 462 32.99 7.77 -14.75
CA ASN A 462 33.70 8.84 -15.43
C ASN A 462 34.90 8.32 -16.25
N LEU A 463 35.73 7.45 -15.65
CA LEU A 463 36.86 6.81 -16.32
C LEU A 463 36.41 5.95 -17.50
N HIS A 464 35.36 5.14 -17.32
CA HIS A 464 34.82 4.28 -18.37
C HIS A 464 34.29 5.07 -19.57
N MET A 465 33.55 6.15 -19.31
CA MET A 465 33.04 7.05 -20.36
C MET A 465 34.17 7.81 -21.07
N ARG A 466 35.17 8.32 -20.35
CA ARG A 466 36.34 8.99 -20.95
C ARG A 466 37.20 8.05 -21.77
N GLY A 467 37.27 6.78 -21.38
CA GLY A 467 37.95 5.73 -22.15
C GLY A 467 37.17 5.25 -23.38
N HIS A 468 35.94 5.74 -23.60
CA HIS A 468 35.03 5.28 -24.65
C HIS A 468 34.84 3.76 -24.67
N LEU A 469 34.84 3.14 -23.49
CA LEU A 469 34.78 1.69 -23.32
C LEU A 469 33.38 1.14 -23.59
N SER A 470 33.30 -0.15 -23.92
CA SER A 470 32.04 -0.88 -24.04
C SER A 470 31.66 -1.53 -22.70
N PRO A 471 30.39 -1.52 -22.27
CA PRO A 471 29.23 -0.92 -22.95
C PRO A 471 29.24 0.61 -22.85
N GLN A 472 28.59 1.28 -23.80
CA GLN A 472 28.37 2.73 -23.72
C GLN A 472 27.37 3.01 -22.58
N LEU A 473 27.81 3.82 -21.60
CA LEU A 473 27.01 4.19 -20.44
C LEU A 473 26.19 5.45 -20.73
N GLY A 474 24.95 5.47 -20.27
CA GLY A 474 24.04 6.60 -20.51
C GLY A 474 22.84 6.61 -19.57
N LEU A 475 21.95 7.58 -19.77
CA LEU A 475 20.71 7.72 -19.01
C LEU A 475 19.52 7.24 -19.84
N SER A 476 18.49 6.75 -19.15
CA SER A 476 17.25 6.36 -19.81
C SER A 476 16.53 7.59 -20.35
N PRO A 477 15.96 7.53 -21.56
CA PRO A 477 15.19 8.64 -22.10
C PRO A 477 13.93 8.85 -21.25
N LYS A 478 13.62 10.11 -20.91
CA LYS A 478 12.29 10.43 -20.37
C LYS A 478 11.26 10.24 -21.48
N PRO A 479 10.13 9.57 -21.22
CA PRO A 479 9.09 9.43 -22.24
C PRO A 479 8.54 10.81 -22.60
N VAL A 480 8.60 11.16 -23.88
CA VAL A 480 8.17 12.45 -24.46
C VAL A 480 6.66 12.52 -24.73
N GLY A 481 5.89 11.58 -24.19
CA GLY A 481 4.48 11.37 -24.55
C GLY A 481 3.51 12.33 -23.85
N ALA A 482 3.13 13.39 -24.56
CA ALA A 482 1.78 13.98 -24.49
C ALA A 482 1.43 14.55 -25.87
N PHE A 483 1.53 13.77 -26.94
CA PHE A 483 1.61 14.37 -28.28
C PHE A 483 0.29 14.60 -29.02
N ASN A 484 -0.89 14.22 -28.50
CA ASN A 484 -2.16 14.50 -29.21
C ASN A 484 -3.43 14.65 -28.35
N TRP A 485 -3.34 14.71 -27.01
CA TRP A 485 -4.54 14.97 -26.20
C TRP A 485 -4.62 16.44 -25.81
N GLN A 486 -5.49 17.18 -26.50
CA GLN A 486 -5.92 18.51 -26.08
C GLN A 486 -7.19 18.34 -25.25
N PRO A 487 -7.19 18.64 -23.94
CA PRO A 487 -8.43 18.72 -23.20
C PRO A 487 -9.27 19.84 -23.82
N ASP A 488 -10.54 19.57 -24.12
CA ASP A 488 -11.50 20.64 -24.36
C ASP A 488 -11.73 21.36 -23.01
N THR A 489 -10.90 22.35 -22.72
CA THR A 489 -10.94 23.13 -21.48
C THR A 489 -12.09 24.14 -21.47
N SER A 490 -12.85 24.27 -22.58
CA SER A 490 -13.88 25.29 -22.72
C SER A 490 -15.07 25.09 -21.76
N SER A 491 -15.22 23.89 -21.16
CA SER A 491 -16.27 23.59 -20.18
C SER A 491 -15.80 23.34 -18.74
N VAL A 492 -14.49 23.45 -18.43
CA VAL A 492 -13.91 22.91 -17.18
C VAL A 492 -13.54 23.99 -16.13
N LEU A 493 -13.78 25.28 -16.40
CA LEU A 493 -13.42 26.37 -15.49
C LEU A 493 -14.40 26.61 -14.32
N ARG A 494 -15.11 25.59 -13.88
CA ARG A 494 -15.77 25.66 -12.57
C ARG A 494 -15.27 24.54 -11.69
N SER A 495 -14.43 24.94 -10.73
CA SER A 495 -14.35 24.33 -9.41
C SER A 495 -15.70 24.45 -8.71
N ASP A 496 -16.78 23.99 -9.34
CA ASP A 496 -18.02 23.76 -8.63
C ASP A 496 -17.63 22.68 -7.62
N GLU A 497 -17.58 23.06 -6.34
CA GLU A 497 -17.45 22.12 -5.24
C GLU A 497 -18.50 21.04 -5.51
N ILE A 498 -18.06 19.88 -6.04
CA ILE A 498 -18.89 18.69 -5.97
C ILE A 498 -18.97 18.44 -4.48
N ASP A 499 -20.07 18.88 -3.88
CA ASP A 499 -20.39 18.57 -2.51
C ASP A 499 -20.54 17.05 -2.47
N LEU A 500 -19.45 16.37 -2.14
CA LEU A 500 -19.36 14.91 -2.06
C LEU A 500 -20.39 14.37 -1.04
N ALA A 501 -20.96 15.23 -0.17
CA ALA A 501 -22.04 14.88 0.74
C ALA A 501 -23.43 14.86 0.08
N SER A 502 -23.61 15.54 -1.07
CA SER A 502 -24.87 15.65 -1.81
C SER A 502 -25.08 14.58 -2.89
N TYR A 503 -24.04 13.79 -3.20
CA TYR A 503 -24.10 12.75 -4.23
C TYR A 503 -24.96 11.56 -3.77
N GLN A 504 -26.28 11.66 -3.95
CA GLN A 504 -27.22 10.55 -3.82
C GLN A 504 -27.31 9.81 -5.15
N ASP A 505 -26.92 8.54 -5.15
CA ASP A 505 -27.08 7.64 -6.30
C ASP A 505 -28.58 7.42 -6.55
N LYS A 506 -29.14 8.08 -7.57
CA LYS A 506 -30.51 7.84 -8.06
C LYS A 506 -30.45 6.81 -9.20
N SER A 507 -30.22 5.55 -8.84
CA SER A 507 -30.39 4.33 -9.65
C SER A 507 -29.85 3.17 -8.80
N ASP A 508 -30.58 2.15 -8.36
CA ASP A 508 -31.69 1.43 -8.98
C ASP A 508 -32.77 1.11 -7.94
N ASP A 509 -33.97 1.66 -8.14
CA ASP A 509 -35.20 1.14 -7.58
C ASP A 509 -36.18 1.16 -8.77
N ASP A 510 -35.97 0.23 -9.71
CA ASP A 510 -36.96 -0.18 -10.69
C ASP A 510 -36.71 -1.65 -11.06
N THR A 511 -37.58 -2.49 -10.48
CA THR A 511 -37.87 -3.93 -10.71
C THR A 511 -36.90 -5.01 -10.21
#